data_AF-A0A8S9WPC0-F1
#
_entry.id   AF-A0A8S9WPC0-F1
#
_cell.length_a   1.000
_cell.length_b   1.000
_cell.length_c   1.000
_cell.angle_alpha   90.00
_cell.angle_beta   90.00
_cell.angle_gamma   90.00
#
_symmetry.space_group_name_H-M   'P 1'
#
loop_
_entity.id
_entity.type
_entity.pdbx_description
1 polymer ?
#
loop_
_entity_poly.entity_id
_entity_poly.type
_entity_poly.pdbx_seq_one_letter_code
_entity_poly.pdbx_strand_id
1 'polypeptide(L)'
;MEEEIVVKEEATEDEVKEEVVIKQEVVMGDEDVEEEEIKQEVVMGNEHVEEEEIKQEVVMGDEHVGEEEIKQEVVMGDEHVEEEEIKQEVVMGDEDVEEEEIKQEVVMGDEHVEEEEIKQEVVMGDEHVEEEEIKQEVVMGDEHVEEEEIKQEVVMGDEHVEEEEIKQEVVMGDEHVEEEEIKQEVVMGDEHVEEEEIKQEVVMGDEHVEEEEIKQEVVMGDEHLEEEEIKQEVVMGDEHVGEEEIKQEVVMGDEHLEEEEIKQEVVMGDEHVEEEEIKQEVVMGDEHVEEEEIKQEVVMGDEHLEEEEIKQEVVMGDEHVEEVVIKQEVVMGDEDVEEEEIKQEVVMGNEHVEEEVGNRWAVEDEVEGDLMVKREDGLTDPLGEESDVLEGSSGVQRLASLPNMSMHHDDYYEEQTNLMMEKTKSEETFQLNVTVL
;
A
#
# COMPACT_ATOMS: atom_id res chain seq x y z
N MET A 1 27.28 5.08 -61.17
CA MET A 1 27.43 5.40 -59.76
C MET A 1 28.63 4.59 -59.34
N GLU A 2 29.77 5.25 -59.26
CA GLU A 2 31.00 4.65 -58.76
C GLU A 2 30.84 4.49 -57.24
N GLU A 3 31.43 3.42 -56.70
CA GLU A 3 31.51 3.16 -55.26
C GLU A 3 32.75 3.92 -54.79
N GLU A 4 32.55 4.99 -54.04
CA GLU A 4 33.62 5.70 -53.36
C GLU A 4 33.58 5.22 -51.92
N ILE A 5 34.59 4.42 -51.57
CA ILE A 5 34.90 3.97 -50.22
C ILE A 5 36.12 4.78 -49.86
N VAL A 6 36.01 5.63 -48.86
CA VAL A 6 37.15 6.37 -48.32
C VAL A 6 37.68 5.55 -47.15
N VAL A 7 39.00 5.35 -47.13
CA VAL A 7 39.70 4.75 -45.99
C VAL A 7 40.80 5.74 -45.67
N LYS A 8 40.61 6.52 -44.60
CA LYS A 8 41.62 7.48 -44.13
C LYS A 8 42.67 6.70 -43.32
N GLU A 9 43.85 6.45 -43.92
CA GLU A 9 45.08 6.11 -43.17
C GLU A 9 45.98 7.36 -43.20
N GLU A 10 46.21 7.98 -42.03
CA GLU A 10 46.98 9.21 -41.75
C GLU A 10 47.71 9.84 -42.96
N ALA A 11 47.12 10.91 -43.56
CA ALA A 11 47.84 11.86 -44.41
C ALA A 11 47.11 13.22 -44.59
N THR A 12 47.80 14.27 -44.13
CA THR A 12 47.65 15.73 -44.29
C THR A 12 46.76 16.31 -45.41
N GLU A 13 45.88 17.22 -44.98
CA GLU A 13 45.27 18.41 -45.64
C GLU A 13 45.43 18.58 -47.17
N ASP A 14 44.32 18.61 -47.90
CA ASP A 14 43.95 19.75 -48.78
C ASP A 14 42.53 19.59 -49.40
N GLU A 15 41.79 20.71 -49.39
CA GLU A 15 40.41 21.04 -49.81
C GLU A 15 39.78 20.31 -51.03
N VAL A 16 38.47 19.94 -50.91
CA VAL A 16 37.39 20.25 -51.90
C VAL A 16 36.01 20.27 -51.18
N LYS A 17 35.32 21.43 -51.12
CA LYS A 17 33.88 21.51 -50.80
C LYS A 17 33.02 21.19 -52.05
N GLU A 18 32.82 19.90 -52.34
CA GLU A 18 31.61 19.40 -53.01
C GLU A 18 30.77 18.73 -51.90
N GLU A 19 29.43 18.82 -51.91
CA GLU A 19 28.57 17.93 -51.11
C GLU A 19 28.84 16.49 -51.60
N VAL A 20 29.82 15.83 -50.98
CA VAL A 20 30.19 14.45 -51.25
C VAL A 20 29.49 13.64 -50.18
N VAL A 21 28.31 13.11 -50.50
CA VAL A 21 27.70 12.08 -49.64
C VAL A 21 28.60 10.85 -49.71
N ILE A 22 29.41 10.66 -48.68
CA ILE A 22 30.26 9.48 -48.52
C ILE A 22 29.32 8.29 -48.27
N LYS A 23 29.58 7.18 -48.95
CA LYS A 23 28.73 5.99 -48.79
C LYS A 23 29.15 5.11 -47.65
N GLN A 24 30.44 5.15 -47.34
CA GLN A 24 31.07 4.38 -46.28
C GLN A 24 32.42 5.02 -45.99
N GLU A 25 32.64 5.33 -44.72
CA GLU A 25 33.91 5.73 -44.14
C GLU A 25 34.42 4.60 -43.22
N VAL A 26 35.75 4.54 -43.04
CA VAL A 26 36.39 3.72 -42.01
C VAL A 26 37.63 4.47 -41.56
N VAL A 27 37.68 4.83 -40.28
CA VAL A 27 38.80 5.55 -39.67
C VAL A 27 39.52 4.67 -38.65
N MET A 28 40.84 4.86 -38.57
CA MET A 28 41.74 4.06 -37.74
C MET A 28 42.62 5.00 -36.91
N GLY A 29 42.29 5.15 -35.62
CA GLY A 29 42.81 6.17 -34.71
C GLY A 29 41.79 7.27 -34.48
N ASP A 30 42.19 8.27 -33.71
CA ASP A 30 41.34 9.39 -33.30
C ASP A 30 40.92 10.25 -34.51
N GLU A 31 39.66 10.67 -34.53
CA GLU A 31 39.05 11.56 -35.52
C GLU A 31 38.69 12.91 -34.88
N ASP A 32 38.83 13.99 -35.65
CA ASP A 32 38.43 15.33 -35.26
C ASP A 32 37.80 15.98 -36.50
N VAL A 33 36.49 16.22 -36.49
CA VAL A 33 35.75 16.79 -37.62
C VAL A 33 34.80 17.90 -37.18
N GLU A 34 34.48 18.84 -38.07
CA GLU A 34 33.49 19.89 -37.79
C GLU A 34 32.10 19.54 -38.36
N GLU A 35 32.00 18.97 -39.57
CA GLU A 35 30.71 18.65 -40.21
C GLU A 35 30.85 17.37 -41.05
N GLU A 36 30.01 16.35 -40.82
CA GLU A 36 29.96 15.11 -41.62
C GLU A 36 28.56 14.74 -42.13
N GLU A 37 28.48 14.25 -43.39
CA GLU A 37 27.24 13.70 -43.99
C GLU A 37 27.55 12.35 -44.64
N ILE A 38 27.33 11.27 -43.90
CA ILE A 38 27.78 9.93 -44.25
C ILE A 38 26.61 8.94 -44.21
N LYS A 39 26.79 7.75 -44.77
CA LYS A 39 25.77 6.68 -44.72
C LYS A 39 26.11 5.56 -43.77
N GLN A 40 27.39 5.33 -43.56
CA GLN A 40 27.96 4.24 -42.79
C GLN A 40 29.34 4.71 -42.32
N GLU A 41 29.46 5.00 -41.04
CA GLU A 41 30.72 5.28 -40.35
C GLU A 41 31.25 3.97 -39.74
N VAL A 42 32.57 3.90 -39.54
CA VAL A 42 33.17 3.00 -38.54
C VAL A 42 34.45 3.65 -38.05
N VAL A 43 34.48 4.07 -36.79
CA VAL A 43 35.67 4.64 -36.16
C VAL A 43 36.32 3.65 -35.20
N MET A 44 37.65 3.59 -35.23
CA MET A 44 38.47 2.71 -34.41
C MET A 44 39.49 3.55 -33.62
N GLY A 45 38.97 4.37 -32.71
CA GLY A 45 39.65 5.40 -31.93
C GLY A 45 38.58 6.26 -31.25
N ASN A 46 39.00 7.40 -30.69
CA ASN A 46 38.05 8.37 -30.14
C ASN A 46 37.53 9.28 -31.26
N GLU A 47 36.25 9.63 -31.17
CA GLU A 47 35.55 10.56 -32.05
C GLU A 47 35.55 11.98 -31.44
N HIS A 48 35.56 13.00 -32.28
CA HIS A 48 35.12 14.33 -31.88
C HIS A 48 34.53 15.03 -33.10
N VAL A 49 33.23 15.33 -33.06
CA VAL A 49 32.49 15.97 -34.15
C VAL A 49 31.72 17.18 -33.62
N GLU A 50 31.57 18.26 -34.41
CA GLU A 50 30.68 19.37 -34.03
C GLU A 50 29.24 19.13 -34.53
N GLU A 51 29.05 18.71 -35.79
CA GLU A 51 27.73 18.39 -36.38
C GLU A 51 27.79 17.14 -37.28
N GLU A 52 26.83 16.22 -37.17
CA GLU A 52 26.73 15.07 -38.07
C GLU A 52 25.32 14.59 -38.49
N GLU A 53 25.23 14.11 -39.74
CA GLU A 53 24.04 13.41 -40.27
C GLU A 53 24.47 12.04 -40.84
N ILE A 54 24.36 10.99 -40.02
CA ILE A 54 24.76 9.63 -40.38
C ILE A 54 23.52 8.71 -40.44
N LYS A 55 23.69 7.47 -40.92
CA LYS A 55 22.59 6.48 -40.92
C LYS A 55 22.90 5.25 -40.11
N GLN A 56 24.18 4.94 -39.96
CA GLN A 56 24.71 3.78 -39.28
C GLN A 56 26.10 4.17 -38.82
N GLU A 57 26.23 4.44 -37.55
CA GLU A 57 27.45 4.75 -36.82
C GLU A 57 27.99 3.47 -36.19
N VAL A 58 29.31 3.38 -36.00
CA VAL A 58 29.90 2.43 -35.05
C VAL A 58 31.24 3.00 -34.59
N VAL A 59 31.31 3.41 -33.33
CA VAL A 59 32.53 3.91 -32.71
C VAL A 59 33.14 2.86 -31.77
N MET A 60 34.47 2.70 -31.84
CA MET A 60 35.24 1.81 -30.94
C MET A 60 36.26 2.60 -30.11
N GLY A 61 35.76 3.54 -29.34
CA GLY A 61 36.45 4.43 -28.42
C GLY A 61 35.43 5.37 -27.80
N ASP A 62 35.91 6.45 -27.22
CA ASP A 62 35.04 7.46 -26.60
C ASP A 62 34.54 8.44 -27.67
N GLU A 63 33.30 8.88 -27.54
CA GLU A 63 32.56 9.76 -28.45
C GLU A 63 32.35 11.14 -27.83
N HIS A 64 32.43 12.18 -28.66
CA HIS A 64 32.14 13.55 -28.24
C HIS A 64 31.53 14.31 -29.42
N VAL A 65 30.22 14.56 -29.37
CA VAL A 65 29.48 15.19 -30.47
C VAL A 65 28.78 16.46 -29.96
N GLY A 66 28.69 17.47 -30.83
CA GLY A 66 27.84 18.63 -30.58
C GLY A 66 26.39 18.29 -30.92
N GLU A 67 26.06 18.26 -32.22
CA GLU A 67 24.72 17.94 -32.72
C GLU A 67 24.74 16.70 -33.64
N GLU A 68 23.80 15.77 -33.45
CA GLU A 68 23.71 14.56 -34.28
C GLU A 68 22.29 14.15 -34.74
N GLU A 69 22.18 13.72 -36.02
CA GLU A 69 20.98 13.09 -36.58
C GLU A 69 21.31 11.73 -37.20
N ILE A 70 21.25 10.68 -36.38
CA ILE A 70 21.62 9.32 -36.81
C ILE A 70 20.36 8.43 -36.89
N LYS A 71 20.52 7.18 -37.32
CA LYS A 71 19.41 6.21 -37.35
C LYS A 71 19.68 4.95 -36.57
N GLN A 72 20.95 4.62 -36.41
CA GLN A 72 21.46 3.44 -35.73
C GLN A 72 22.86 3.78 -35.26
N GLU A 73 22.99 3.95 -33.97
CA GLU A 73 24.21 4.23 -33.23
C GLU A 73 24.76 2.96 -32.62
N VAL A 74 26.07 2.86 -32.46
CA VAL A 74 26.69 1.88 -31.56
C VAL A 74 28.04 2.41 -31.10
N VAL A 75 28.10 2.85 -29.84
CA VAL A 75 29.33 3.29 -29.20
C VAL A 75 29.91 2.20 -28.31
N MET A 76 31.23 2.02 -28.35
CA MET A 76 31.97 1.06 -27.51
C MET A 76 33.04 1.76 -26.67
N GLY A 77 32.63 2.81 -25.99
CA GLY A 77 33.34 3.64 -25.04
C GLY A 77 32.33 4.57 -24.34
N ASP A 78 32.85 5.63 -23.72
CA ASP A 78 32.01 6.65 -23.08
C ASP A 78 31.51 7.63 -24.14
N GLU A 79 30.30 8.16 -23.98
CA GLU A 79 29.61 9.03 -24.92
C GLU A 79 29.26 10.36 -24.27
N HIS A 80 29.42 11.45 -25.02
CA HIS A 80 29.00 12.78 -24.58
C HIS A 80 28.45 13.58 -25.75
N VAL A 81 27.19 14.00 -25.67
CA VAL A 81 26.48 14.68 -26.76
C VAL A 81 25.78 15.95 -26.23
N GLU A 82 25.78 17.04 -27.01
CA GLU A 82 24.96 18.23 -26.64
C GLU A 82 23.51 18.06 -27.13
N GLU A 83 23.25 17.74 -28.39
CA GLU A 83 21.89 17.55 -28.94
C GLU A 83 21.80 16.30 -29.84
N GLU A 84 20.81 15.43 -29.60
CA GLU A 84 20.67 14.15 -30.30
C GLU A 84 19.26 13.86 -30.89
N GLU A 85 19.18 13.41 -32.15
CA GLU A 85 17.97 12.80 -32.75
C GLU A 85 18.23 11.42 -33.37
N ILE A 86 18.26 10.36 -32.55
CA ILE A 86 18.48 8.99 -33.01
C ILE A 86 17.18 8.16 -33.08
N LYS A 87 17.30 6.93 -33.58
CA LYS A 87 16.19 5.98 -33.65
C LYS A 87 16.47 4.69 -32.91
N GLN A 88 17.74 4.33 -32.79
CA GLN A 88 18.23 3.12 -32.14
C GLN A 88 19.63 3.42 -31.66
N GLU A 89 19.76 3.53 -30.35
CA GLU A 89 20.95 3.85 -29.58
C GLU A 89 21.48 2.59 -28.90
N VAL A 90 22.80 2.45 -28.82
CA VAL A 90 23.44 1.39 -28.01
C VAL A 90 24.83 1.85 -27.57
N VAL A 91 24.94 2.24 -26.31
CA VAL A 91 26.19 2.65 -25.68
C VAL A 91 26.75 1.51 -24.82
N MET A 92 28.07 1.30 -24.87
CA MET A 92 28.78 0.33 -24.03
C MET A 92 29.86 0.98 -23.14
N GLY A 93 29.49 2.10 -22.53
CA GLY A 93 30.23 2.90 -21.56
C GLY A 93 29.24 3.80 -20.83
N ASP A 94 29.77 4.85 -20.20
CA ASP A 94 28.96 5.88 -19.53
C ASP A 94 28.48 6.90 -20.58
N GLU A 95 27.32 7.50 -20.35
CA GLU A 95 26.64 8.42 -21.27
C GLU A 95 26.28 9.73 -20.57
N ASP A 96 26.62 10.86 -21.19
CA ASP A 96 26.20 12.20 -20.72
C ASP A 96 25.61 13.01 -21.90
N VAL A 97 24.32 13.33 -21.84
CA VAL A 97 23.60 14.07 -22.92
C VAL A 97 22.91 15.33 -22.37
N GLU A 98 22.92 16.46 -23.10
CA GLU A 98 22.12 17.63 -22.71
C GLU A 98 20.66 17.52 -23.21
N GLU A 99 20.40 17.33 -24.51
CA GLU A 99 19.03 17.18 -25.07
C GLU A 99 18.91 15.96 -26.00
N GLU A 100 17.88 15.13 -25.82
CA GLU A 100 17.77 13.86 -26.54
C GLU A 100 16.35 13.49 -27.04
N GLU A 101 16.22 13.01 -28.30
CA GLU A 101 14.96 12.48 -28.88
C GLU A 101 15.14 11.09 -29.52
N ILE A 102 15.29 10.04 -28.71
CA ILE A 102 15.45 8.68 -29.22
C ILE A 102 14.12 7.90 -29.31
N LYS A 103 14.18 6.71 -29.89
CA LYS A 103 13.03 5.78 -29.97
C LYS A 103 13.29 4.48 -29.24
N GLN A 104 14.55 4.07 -29.17
CA GLN A 104 15.00 2.85 -28.54
C GLN A 104 16.43 3.08 -28.11
N GLU A 105 16.66 3.02 -26.82
CA GLU A 105 17.96 3.17 -26.18
C GLU A 105 18.33 1.95 -25.37
N VAL A 106 19.63 1.73 -25.26
CA VAL A 106 20.22 0.74 -24.38
C VAL A 106 21.61 1.21 -23.96
N VAL A 107 21.74 1.61 -22.70
CA VAL A 107 23.02 2.01 -22.10
C VAL A 107 23.59 0.86 -21.27
N MET A 108 24.92 0.66 -21.32
CA MET A 108 25.65 -0.33 -20.52
C MET A 108 26.76 0.30 -19.68
N GLY A 109 26.41 1.39 -19.02
CA GLY A 109 27.16 2.16 -18.03
C GLY A 109 26.20 3.04 -17.25
N ASP A 110 26.74 4.07 -16.61
CA ASP A 110 25.93 5.08 -15.92
C ASP A 110 25.46 6.13 -16.94
N GLU A 111 24.28 6.70 -16.72
CA GLU A 111 23.62 7.64 -17.63
C GLU A 111 23.27 8.96 -16.94
N HIS A 112 23.47 10.06 -17.65
CA HIS A 112 23.22 11.42 -17.18
C HIS A 112 22.60 12.26 -18.30
N VAL A 113 21.33 12.65 -18.16
CA VAL A 113 20.60 13.44 -19.17
C VAL A 113 19.98 14.70 -18.56
N GLU A 114 20.03 15.84 -19.25
CA GLU A 114 19.28 17.04 -18.81
C GLU A 114 17.81 16.98 -19.30
N GLU A 115 17.53 16.82 -20.60
CA GLU A 115 16.17 16.72 -21.16
C GLU A 115 16.00 15.53 -22.11
N GLU A 116 14.98 14.68 -21.90
CA GLU A 116 14.83 13.42 -22.64
C GLU A 116 13.39 13.13 -23.17
N GLU A 117 13.25 12.68 -24.43
CA GLU A 117 11.97 12.20 -25.01
C GLU A 117 12.08 10.81 -25.67
N ILE A 118 12.23 9.73 -24.89
CA ILE A 118 12.34 8.38 -25.43
C ILE A 118 10.99 7.63 -25.51
N LYS A 119 11.03 6.45 -26.14
CA LYS A 119 9.89 5.52 -26.21
C LYS A 119 10.15 4.21 -25.53
N GLN A 120 11.40 3.77 -25.53
CA GLN A 120 11.89 2.54 -24.91
C GLN A 120 13.33 2.79 -24.52
N GLU A 121 13.56 2.87 -23.23
CA GLU A 121 14.85 3.16 -22.61
C GLU A 121 15.19 1.93 -21.72
N VAL A 122 16.49 1.60 -21.63
CA VAL A 122 17.02 0.49 -20.82
C VAL A 122 18.46 0.81 -20.39
N VAL A 123 18.62 1.19 -19.13
CA VAL A 123 19.93 1.44 -18.51
C VAL A 123 20.46 0.21 -17.76
N MET A 124 21.77 -0.02 -17.83
CA MET A 124 22.46 -1.05 -17.02
C MET A 124 23.57 -0.48 -16.13
N GLY A 125 23.27 0.62 -15.48
CA GLY A 125 24.06 1.34 -14.48
C GLY A 125 23.14 2.23 -13.67
N ASP A 126 23.71 3.25 -13.04
CA ASP A 126 22.93 4.26 -12.32
C ASP A 126 22.45 5.33 -13.32
N GLU A 127 21.25 5.88 -13.11
CA GLU A 127 20.60 6.85 -13.99
C GLU A 127 20.29 8.15 -13.24
N HIS A 128 20.43 9.26 -13.96
CA HIS A 128 20.25 10.59 -13.42
C HIS A 128 19.70 11.53 -14.51
N VAL A 129 18.44 11.95 -14.36
CA VAL A 129 17.74 12.78 -15.35
C VAL A 129 17.16 14.05 -14.69
N GLU A 130 17.20 15.21 -15.36
CA GLU A 130 16.49 16.41 -14.88
C GLU A 130 15.01 16.41 -15.35
N GLU A 131 14.71 16.30 -16.65
CA GLU A 131 13.33 16.26 -17.18
C GLU A 131 13.12 15.12 -18.19
N GLU A 132 12.09 14.30 -17.99
CA GLU A 132 11.91 13.06 -18.76
C GLU A 132 10.47 12.78 -19.24
N GLU A 133 10.30 12.39 -20.51
CA GLU A 133 9.01 11.92 -21.08
C GLU A 133 9.09 10.54 -21.77
N ILE A 134 9.28 9.47 -21.00
CA ILE A 134 9.36 8.12 -21.58
C ILE A 134 7.99 7.40 -21.66
N LYS A 135 7.99 6.27 -22.35
CA LYS A 135 6.83 5.37 -22.45
C LYS A 135 7.05 4.03 -21.78
N GLN A 136 8.29 3.55 -21.80
CA GLN A 136 8.73 2.31 -21.22
C GLN A 136 10.19 2.48 -20.87
N GLU A 137 10.51 2.33 -19.61
CA GLU A 137 11.84 2.55 -19.07
C GLU A 137 12.15 1.39 -18.10
N VAL A 138 13.43 1.08 -17.95
CA VAL A 138 13.93 -0.06 -17.17
C VAL A 138 15.37 0.23 -16.73
N VAL A 139 15.54 0.66 -15.50
CA VAL A 139 16.86 0.83 -14.87
C VAL A 139 17.34 -0.46 -14.19
N MET A 140 18.64 -0.77 -14.32
CA MET A 140 19.34 -1.83 -13.58
C MET A 140 20.45 -1.29 -12.68
N GLY A 141 20.15 -0.22 -11.96
CA GLY A 141 20.97 0.46 -10.95
C GLY A 141 20.08 1.38 -10.12
N ASP A 142 20.69 2.36 -9.46
CA ASP A 142 19.95 3.39 -8.73
C ASP A 142 19.48 4.48 -9.70
N GLU A 143 18.32 5.06 -9.47
CA GLU A 143 17.71 6.09 -10.30
C GLU A 143 17.47 7.38 -9.51
N HIS A 144 17.64 8.52 -10.19
CA HIS A 144 17.31 9.81 -9.60
C HIS A 144 16.83 10.80 -10.67
N VAL A 145 15.58 11.25 -10.54
CA VAL A 145 14.90 12.14 -11.49
C VAL A 145 14.37 13.39 -10.80
N GLU A 146 14.44 14.57 -11.44
CA GLU A 146 13.77 15.78 -10.92
C GLU A 146 12.28 15.84 -11.36
N GLU A 147 11.97 15.75 -12.67
CA GLU A 147 10.58 15.77 -13.18
C GLU A 147 10.34 14.64 -14.21
N GLU A 148 9.31 13.82 -13.98
CA GLU A 148 9.08 12.60 -14.75
C GLU A 148 7.63 12.38 -15.26
N GLU A 149 7.44 12.02 -16.54
CA GLU A 149 6.12 11.60 -17.10
C GLU A 149 6.16 10.23 -17.82
N ILE A 150 6.36 9.14 -17.08
CA ILE A 150 6.40 7.80 -17.68
C ILE A 150 5.02 7.12 -17.77
N LYS A 151 4.98 6.00 -18.49
CA LYS A 151 3.79 5.13 -18.59
C LYS A 151 4.00 3.77 -17.97
N GLN A 152 5.23 3.28 -18.02
CA GLN A 152 5.68 2.01 -17.47
C GLN A 152 7.14 2.16 -17.11
N GLU A 153 7.41 2.11 -15.82
CA GLU A 153 8.72 2.32 -15.21
C GLU A 153 9.01 1.05 -14.38
N VAL A 154 10.28 0.62 -14.33
CA VAL A 154 10.75 -0.56 -13.59
C VAL A 154 12.21 -0.35 -13.16
N VAL A 155 12.41 0.05 -11.91
CA VAL A 155 13.74 0.18 -11.29
C VAL A 155 14.22 -1.11 -10.61
N MET A 156 15.52 -1.42 -10.73
CA MET A 156 16.19 -2.50 -9.99
C MET A 156 17.33 -2.01 -9.08
N GLY A 157 17.08 -0.93 -8.36
CA GLY A 157 17.93 -0.31 -7.36
C GLY A 157 17.08 0.61 -6.49
N ASP A 158 17.72 1.57 -5.83
CA ASP A 158 17.02 2.60 -5.07
C ASP A 158 16.56 3.71 -6.03
N GLU A 159 15.39 4.29 -5.78
CA GLU A 159 14.78 5.34 -6.62
C GLU A 159 14.58 6.62 -5.82
N HIS A 160 14.79 7.76 -6.47
CA HIS A 160 14.63 9.06 -5.83
C HIS A 160 14.09 10.10 -6.81
N VAL A 161 12.84 10.54 -6.63
CA VAL A 161 12.15 11.46 -7.56
C VAL A 161 11.67 12.72 -6.83
N GLU A 162 11.74 13.90 -7.45
CA GLU A 162 11.11 15.11 -6.90
C GLU A 162 9.63 15.22 -7.32
N GLU A 163 9.30 15.22 -8.62
CA GLU A 163 7.92 15.30 -9.12
C GLU A 163 7.62 14.20 -10.17
N GLU A 164 6.54 13.43 -9.98
CA GLU A 164 6.27 12.25 -10.81
C GLU A 164 4.80 12.07 -11.27
N GLU A 165 4.57 11.69 -12.55
CA GLU A 165 3.25 11.30 -13.09
C GLU A 165 3.26 9.95 -13.84
N ILE A 166 3.45 8.82 -13.14
CA ILE A 166 3.46 7.51 -13.78
C ILE A 166 2.05 6.86 -13.86
N LYS A 167 1.98 5.76 -14.63
CA LYS A 167 0.76 4.92 -14.75
C LYS A 167 0.94 3.54 -14.16
N GLN A 168 2.15 3.01 -14.22
CA GLN A 168 2.56 1.71 -13.70
C GLN A 168 4.03 1.80 -13.39
N GLU A 169 4.36 1.64 -12.13
CA GLU A 169 5.71 1.76 -11.63
C GLU A 169 5.96 0.55 -10.69
N VAL A 170 7.23 0.12 -10.63
CA VAL A 170 7.67 -1.07 -9.90
C VAL A 170 9.13 -0.91 -9.48
N VAL A 171 9.35 -0.46 -8.25
CA VAL A 171 10.68 -0.40 -7.64
C VAL A 171 11.10 -1.74 -7.02
N MET A 172 12.38 -2.10 -7.19
CA MET A 172 13.02 -3.22 -6.48
C MET A 172 14.20 -2.78 -5.61
N GLY A 173 13.99 -1.73 -4.81
CA GLY A 173 14.86 -1.16 -3.80
C GLY A 173 14.07 -0.22 -2.90
N ASP A 174 14.76 0.70 -2.23
CA ASP A 174 14.10 1.73 -1.42
C ASP A 174 13.66 2.89 -2.34
N GLU A 175 12.52 3.51 -2.02
CA GLU A 175 11.92 4.59 -2.81
C GLU A 175 11.75 5.87 -1.99
N HIS A 176 12.01 7.00 -2.63
CA HIS A 176 11.93 8.33 -2.03
C HIS A 176 11.35 9.35 -3.01
N VAL A 177 10.11 9.81 -2.76
CA VAL A 177 9.41 10.76 -3.64
C VAL A 177 8.95 12.02 -2.88
N GLU A 178 9.06 13.21 -3.47
CA GLU A 178 8.46 14.43 -2.88
C GLU A 178 6.98 14.59 -3.27
N GLU A 179 6.63 14.61 -4.56
CA GLU A 179 5.24 14.73 -5.05
C GLU A 179 4.91 13.67 -6.13
N GLU A 180 3.81 12.92 -5.95
CA GLU A 180 3.50 11.77 -6.82
C GLU A 180 2.02 11.63 -7.26
N GLU A 181 1.77 11.28 -8.54
CA GLU A 181 0.43 10.93 -9.07
C GLU A 181 0.38 9.59 -9.85
N ILE A 182 0.56 8.46 -9.17
CA ILE A 182 0.53 7.15 -9.84
C ILE A 182 -0.88 6.52 -9.93
N LYS A 183 -1.00 5.48 -10.75
CA LYS A 183 -2.23 4.66 -10.88
C LYS A 183 -2.08 3.27 -10.32
N GLN A 184 -0.88 2.71 -10.40
CA GLN A 184 -0.52 1.39 -9.92
C GLN A 184 0.97 1.42 -9.60
N GLU A 185 1.28 1.19 -8.34
CA GLU A 185 2.63 1.27 -7.82
C GLU A 185 2.88 0.02 -6.95
N VAL A 186 4.14 -0.42 -6.92
CA VAL A 186 4.57 -1.64 -6.22
C VAL A 186 6.04 -1.51 -5.81
N VAL A 187 6.28 -1.11 -4.56
CA VAL A 187 7.62 -1.09 -3.96
C VAL A 187 8.04 -2.46 -3.38
N MET A 188 9.29 -2.83 -3.59
CA MET A 188 9.96 -3.98 -2.92
C MET A 188 11.16 -3.54 -2.06
N GLY A 189 10.95 -2.54 -1.22
CA GLY A 189 11.86 -2.01 -0.21
C GLY A 189 11.10 -1.09 0.74
N ASP A 190 11.82 -0.20 1.41
CA ASP A 190 11.21 0.83 2.25
C ASP A 190 10.77 2.02 1.37
N GLU A 191 9.63 2.64 1.69
CA GLU A 191 9.04 3.74 0.93
C GLU A 191 8.88 4.99 1.79
N HIS A 192 9.10 6.15 1.18
CA HIS A 192 9.08 7.44 1.84
C HIS A 192 8.58 8.53 0.90
N VAL A 193 7.36 9.02 1.13
CA VAL A 193 6.71 10.03 0.28
C VAL A 193 6.30 11.27 1.09
N GLU A 194 6.41 12.48 0.52
CA GLU A 194 5.85 13.69 1.16
C GLU A 194 4.36 13.88 0.80
N GLU A 195 4.00 13.96 -0.49
CA GLU A 195 2.61 14.12 -0.95
C GLU A 195 2.24 13.11 -2.06
N GLU A 196 1.12 12.39 -1.91
CA GLU A 196 0.78 11.27 -2.80
C GLU A 196 -0.71 11.16 -3.23
N GLU A 197 -0.99 10.85 -4.51
CA GLU A 197 -2.35 10.53 -5.03
C GLU A 197 -2.43 9.21 -5.83
N ILE A 198 -2.27 8.05 -5.19
CA ILE A 198 -2.34 6.77 -5.88
C ILE A 198 -3.77 6.19 -5.97
N LYS A 199 -3.92 5.17 -6.84
CA LYS A 199 -5.17 4.39 -6.98
C LYS A 199 -5.04 2.99 -6.45
N GLN A 200 -3.86 2.39 -6.56
CA GLN A 200 -3.55 1.05 -6.09
C GLN A 200 -2.07 1.02 -5.79
N GLU A 201 -1.76 0.74 -4.54
CA GLU A 201 -0.40 0.78 -4.02
C GLU A 201 -0.17 -0.51 -3.20
N VAL A 202 1.08 -0.97 -3.17
CA VAL A 202 1.49 -2.22 -2.52
C VAL A 202 2.96 -2.12 -2.12
N VAL A 203 3.22 -1.73 -0.87
CA VAL A 203 4.57 -1.76 -0.28
C VAL A 203 4.94 -3.15 0.27
N MET A 204 6.20 -3.55 0.04
CA MET A 204 6.83 -4.72 0.67
C MET A 204 8.06 -4.35 1.52
N GLY A 205 7.90 -3.36 2.39
CA GLY A 205 8.85 -2.91 3.41
C GLY A 205 8.14 -1.98 4.39
N ASP A 206 8.91 -1.12 5.05
CA ASP A 206 8.34 -0.08 5.92
C ASP A 206 7.92 1.13 5.06
N GLU A 207 6.80 1.76 5.40
CA GLU A 207 6.24 2.89 4.67
C GLU A 207 6.13 4.11 5.58
N HIS A 208 6.39 5.29 5.01
CA HIS A 208 6.20 6.55 5.72
C HIS A 208 5.80 7.68 4.78
N VAL A 209 4.57 8.18 4.93
CA VAL A 209 3.99 9.25 4.12
C VAL A 209 3.55 10.44 4.98
N GLU A 210 3.74 11.68 4.49
CA GLU A 210 3.21 12.87 5.19
C GLU A 210 1.73 13.13 4.86
N GLU A 211 1.34 13.19 3.58
CA GLU A 211 -0.05 13.47 3.15
C GLU A 211 -0.48 12.56 1.98
N GLU A 212 -1.58 11.81 2.14
CA GLU A 212 -1.93 10.72 1.21
C GLU A 212 -3.44 10.64 0.81
N GLU A 213 -3.74 10.37 -0.48
CA GLU A 213 -5.10 10.08 -0.99
C GLU A 213 -5.22 8.78 -1.82
N ILE A 214 -5.05 7.61 -1.20
CA ILE A 214 -5.16 6.34 -1.92
C ILE A 214 -6.60 5.79 -2.02
N LYS A 215 -6.80 4.82 -2.90
CA LYS A 215 -8.08 4.08 -3.04
C LYS A 215 -7.97 2.65 -2.55
N GLN A 216 -6.81 2.03 -2.69
CA GLN A 216 -6.51 0.67 -2.28
C GLN A 216 -5.03 0.61 -1.96
N GLU A 217 -4.74 0.33 -0.71
CA GLU A 217 -3.41 0.39 -0.10
C GLU A 217 -3.21 -0.96 0.62
N VAL A 218 -1.99 -1.50 0.56
CA VAL A 218 -1.59 -2.79 1.16
C VAL A 218 -0.11 -2.77 1.55
N VAL A 219 0.16 -2.47 2.81
CA VAL A 219 1.51 -2.51 3.39
C VAL A 219 1.90 -3.90 3.91
N MET A 220 3.15 -4.29 3.68
CA MET A 220 3.79 -5.50 4.25
C MET A 220 5.03 -5.18 5.10
N GLY A 221 4.90 -4.22 6.01
CA GLY A 221 5.87 -3.82 7.02
C GLY A 221 5.22 -2.87 8.02
N ASP A 222 6.02 -2.04 8.69
CA ASP A 222 5.51 -1.02 9.60
C ASP A 222 5.12 0.24 8.81
N GLU A 223 4.05 0.91 9.21
CA GLU A 223 3.47 2.06 8.50
C GLU A 223 3.40 3.29 9.42
N HIS A 224 3.72 4.46 8.84
CA HIS A 224 3.82 5.73 9.56
C HIS A 224 3.26 6.89 8.74
N LEU A 225 2.07 7.38 9.10
CA LEU A 225 1.36 8.43 8.36
C LEU A 225 1.11 9.68 9.22
N GLU A 226 1.16 10.89 8.62
CA GLU A 226 0.70 12.12 9.30
C GLU A 226 -0.78 12.44 9.00
N GLU A 227 -1.21 12.49 7.73
CA GLU A 227 -2.61 12.76 7.31
C GLU A 227 -3.02 11.90 6.10
N GLU A 228 -4.20 11.24 6.16
CA GLU A 228 -4.57 10.26 5.13
C GLU A 228 -6.09 10.15 4.82
N GLU A 229 -6.45 9.93 3.54
CA GLU A 229 -7.83 9.65 3.07
C GLU A 229 -7.97 8.37 2.20
N ILE A 230 -7.78 7.18 2.78
CA ILE A 230 -7.92 5.91 2.06
C ILE A 230 -9.37 5.40 1.98
N LYS A 231 -9.62 4.53 1.00
CA LYS A 231 -10.91 3.83 0.86
C LYS A 231 -10.86 2.38 1.32
N GLN A 232 -9.73 1.73 1.16
CA GLN A 232 -9.49 0.35 1.57
C GLN A 232 -8.01 0.20 1.85
N GLU A 233 -7.69 -0.18 3.06
CA GLU A 233 -6.34 -0.26 3.56
C GLU A 233 -6.16 -1.59 4.32
N VAL A 234 -4.94 -2.13 4.28
CA VAL A 234 -4.58 -3.41 4.88
C VAL A 234 -3.10 -3.42 5.26
N VAL A 235 -2.81 -3.11 6.52
CA VAL A 235 -1.46 -3.24 7.09
C VAL A 235 -1.13 -4.65 7.57
N MET A 236 0.10 -5.10 7.29
CA MET A 236 0.68 -6.33 7.86
C MET A 236 1.96 -6.06 8.67
N GLY A 237 1.89 -5.10 9.59
CA GLY A 237 2.89 -4.75 10.59
C GLY A 237 2.29 -3.82 11.62
N ASP A 238 3.13 -3.03 12.28
CA ASP A 238 2.67 -2.02 13.25
C ASP A 238 2.30 -0.72 12.50
N GLU A 239 1.22 -0.07 12.91
CA GLU A 239 0.68 1.13 12.25
C GLU A 239 0.66 2.32 13.22
N HIS A 240 0.96 3.50 12.67
CA HIS A 240 1.05 4.74 13.42
C HIS A 240 0.57 5.91 12.56
N VAL A 241 -0.65 6.42 12.83
CA VAL A 241 -1.24 7.52 12.05
C VAL A 241 -1.56 8.73 12.94
N GLY A 242 -1.37 9.93 12.39
CA GLY A 242 -1.81 11.19 12.99
C GLY A 242 -3.32 11.39 12.84
N GLU A 243 -3.76 11.79 11.65
CA GLU A 243 -5.16 12.05 11.31
C GLU A 243 -5.62 11.15 10.13
N GLU A 244 -6.76 10.47 10.26
CA GLU A 244 -7.17 9.46 9.27
C GLU A 244 -8.68 9.46 8.91
N GLU A 245 -9.05 9.29 7.63
CA GLU A 245 -10.45 9.12 7.17
C GLU A 245 -10.69 7.87 6.29
N ILE A 246 -10.55 6.66 6.84
CA ILE A 246 -10.73 5.44 6.06
C ILE A 246 -12.20 4.94 5.99
N LYS A 247 -12.46 4.10 4.99
CA LYS A 247 -13.78 3.44 4.82
C LYS A 247 -13.75 1.98 5.24
N GLN A 248 -12.63 1.29 5.05
CA GLN A 248 -12.42 -0.10 5.42
C GLN A 248 -10.95 -0.29 5.69
N GLU A 249 -10.62 -0.71 6.88
CA GLU A 249 -9.26 -0.80 7.37
C GLU A 249 -9.11 -2.15 8.11
N VAL A 250 -7.92 -2.73 8.03
CA VAL A 250 -7.59 -4.04 8.60
C VAL A 250 -6.10 -4.10 8.97
N VAL A 251 -5.78 -3.79 10.22
CA VAL A 251 -4.42 -3.97 10.76
C VAL A 251 -4.13 -5.41 11.22
N MET A 252 -2.92 -5.88 10.92
CA MET A 252 -2.35 -7.14 11.44
C MET A 252 -1.05 -6.92 12.24
N GLY A 253 -1.08 -5.98 13.17
CA GLY A 253 -0.05 -5.69 14.18
C GLY A 253 -0.61 -4.76 15.25
N ASP A 254 0.28 -4.02 15.92
CA ASP A 254 -0.13 -3.02 16.92
C ASP A 254 -0.47 -1.70 16.21
N GLU A 255 -1.48 -0.98 16.69
CA GLU A 255 -2.02 0.23 16.07
C GLU A 255 -2.05 1.40 17.05
N HIS A 256 -1.74 2.58 16.53
CA HIS A 256 -1.56 3.79 17.33
C HIS A 256 -1.99 5.04 16.57
N LEU A 257 -3.15 5.60 16.94
CA LEU A 257 -3.78 6.72 16.24
C LEU A 257 -3.95 7.96 17.14
N GLU A 258 -3.85 9.17 16.58
CA GLU A 258 -4.25 10.41 17.27
C GLU A 258 -5.74 10.74 17.02
N GLU A 259 -6.19 10.90 15.77
CA GLU A 259 -7.60 11.20 15.42
C GLU A 259 -8.08 10.37 14.21
N GLU A 260 -9.27 9.76 14.31
CA GLU A 260 -9.72 8.81 13.27
C GLU A 260 -11.25 8.82 12.99
N GLU A 261 -11.64 8.72 11.71
CA GLU A 261 -13.05 8.60 11.25
C GLU A 261 -13.32 7.37 10.35
N ILE A 262 -13.17 6.15 10.85
CA ILE A 262 -13.40 4.94 10.05
C ILE A 262 -14.87 4.51 9.98
N LYS A 263 -15.20 3.74 8.92
CA LYS A 263 -16.53 3.12 8.77
C LYS A 263 -16.55 1.65 9.18
N GLN A 264 -15.46 0.93 8.95
CA GLN A 264 -15.30 -0.47 9.30
C GLN A 264 -13.83 -0.74 9.53
N GLU A 265 -13.51 -1.20 10.72
CA GLU A 265 -12.13 -1.36 11.17
C GLU A 265 -12.02 -2.73 11.89
N VAL A 266 -10.85 -3.34 11.79
CA VAL A 266 -10.55 -4.67 12.35
C VAL A 266 -9.06 -4.77 12.70
N VAL A 267 -8.73 -4.49 13.96
CA VAL A 267 -7.37 -4.71 14.49
C VAL A 267 -7.12 -6.16 14.91
N MET A 268 -5.92 -6.66 14.59
CA MET A 268 -5.38 -7.93 15.10
C MET A 268 -4.07 -7.77 15.88
N GLY A 269 -4.05 -6.85 16.84
CA GLY A 269 -2.98 -6.62 17.81
C GLY A 269 -3.48 -5.70 18.92
N ASP A 270 -2.55 -4.99 19.57
CA ASP A 270 -2.91 -4.00 20.59
C ASP A 270 -3.23 -2.66 19.91
N GLU A 271 -4.29 -1.99 20.36
CA GLU A 271 -4.78 -0.73 19.78
C GLU A 271 -4.73 0.39 20.82
N HIS A 272 -4.36 1.60 20.38
CA HIS A 272 -4.40 2.78 21.23
C HIS A 272 -4.74 4.04 20.42
N VAL A 273 -5.89 4.64 20.74
CA VAL A 273 -6.44 5.80 20.02
C VAL A 273 -6.69 6.97 20.99
N GLU A 274 -6.41 8.21 20.58
CA GLU A 274 -6.80 9.40 21.37
C GLU A 274 -8.26 9.82 21.10
N GLU A 275 -8.69 10.04 19.84
CA GLU A 275 -10.07 10.42 19.47
C GLU A 275 -10.59 9.60 18.27
N GLU A 276 -11.79 9.01 18.39
CA GLU A 276 -12.29 8.06 17.39
C GLU A 276 -13.81 8.20 17.07
N GLU A 277 -14.21 8.12 15.78
CA GLU A 277 -15.62 8.07 15.33
C GLU A 277 -15.96 6.86 14.43
N ILE A 278 -15.87 5.62 14.92
CA ILE A 278 -16.15 4.45 14.08
C ILE A 278 -17.64 4.05 14.01
N LYS A 279 -18.01 3.34 12.95
CA LYS A 279 -19.35 2.72 12.80
C LYS A 279 -19.37 1.26 13.19
N GLN A 280 -18.30 0.52 12.92
CA GLN A 280 -18.15 -0.89 13.24
C GLN A 280 -16.67 -1.17 13.42
N GLU A 281 -16.26 -1.51 14.62
CA GLU A 281 -14.88 -1.85 14.92
C GLU A 281 -14.86 -3.21 15.67
N VAL A 282 -13.72 -3.91 15.56
CA VAL A 282 -13.50 -5.25 16.09
C VAL A 282 -12.01 -5.44 16.44
N VAL A 283 -11.66 -5.20 17.69
CA VAL A 283 -10.31 -5.47 18.20
C VAL A 283 -10.10 -6.94 18.61
N MET A 284 -8.94 -7.49 18.24
CA MET A 284 -8.43 -8.78 18.73
C MET A 284 -7.09 -8.67 19.48
N GLY A 285 -7.03 -7.78 20.47
CA GLY A 285 -5.93 -7.63 21.42
C GLY A 285 -6.35 -6.72 22.57
N ASP A 286 -5.38 -6.03 23.19
CA ASP A 286 -5.68 -5.06 24.23
C ASP A 286 -6.00 -3.68 23.59
N GLU A 287 -7.01 -2.99 24.10
CA GLU A 287 -7.51 -1.72 23.55
C GLU A 287 -7.44 -0.61 24.60
N HIS A 288 -7.04 0.59 24.17
CA HIS A 288 -6.98 1.77 25.03
C HIS A 288 -7.41 3.04 24.29
N VAL A 289 -8.58 3.58 24.62
CA VAL A 289 -9.15 4.77 23.96
C VAL A 289 -9.39 5.91 24.96
N GLU A 290 -9.05 7.16 24.59
CA GLU A 290 -9.36 8.34 25.41
C GLU A 290 -10.78 8.90 25.15
N GLU A 291 -11.17 9.18 23.91
CA GLU A 291 -12.52 9.68 23.53
C GLU A 291 -13.12 8.93 22.32
N GLU A 292 -14.34 8.38 22.45
CA GLU A 292 -14.89 7.44 21.45
C GLU A 292 -16.41 7.63 21.14
N GLU A 293 -16.80 7.56 19.84
CA GLU A 293 -18.22 7.53 19.40
C GLU A 293 -18.60 6.36 18.46
N ILE A 294 -18.51 5.11 18.94
CA ILE A 294 -18.82 3.94 18.12
C ILE A 294 -20.31 3.56 18.06
N LYS A 295 -20.72 2.93 16.96
CA LYS A 295 -22.07 2.35 16.81
C LYS A 295 -22.13 0.87 17.16
N GLN A 296 -21.09 0.11 16.86
CA GLN A 296 -20.98 -1.32 17.15
C GLN A 296 -19.51 -1.67 17.32
N GLU A 297 -19.17 -2.24 18.46
CA GLU A 297 -17.80 -2.50 18.87
C GLU A 297 -17.76 -3.90 19.51
N VAL A 298 -16.64 -4.60 19.32
CA VAL A 298 -16.44 -5.98 19.79
C VAL A 298 -14.96 -6.21 20.11
N VAL A 299 -14.63 -6.10 21.39
CA VAL A 299 -13.28 -6.34 21.90
C VAL A 299 -13.06 -7.80 22.33
N MET A 300 -11.92 -8.37 21.94
CA MET A 300 -11.44 -9.68 22.41
C MET A 300 -10.09 -9.62 23.14
N GLY A 301 -9.96 -8.74 24.13
CA GLY A 301 -8.84 -8.68 25.07
C GLY A 301 -9.18 -7.80 26.26
N ASP A 302 -8.17 -7.14 26.83
CA ASP A 302 -8.38 -6.18 27.92
C ASP A 302 -8.67 -4.79 27.33
N GLU A 303 -9.61 -4.06 27.92
CA GLU A 303 -10.13 -2.80 27.38
C GLU A 303 -10.07 -1.70 28.44
N HIS A 304 -9.63 -0.50 28.05
CA HIS A 304 -9.49 0.63 28.95
C HIS A 304 -9.93 1.94 28.31
N LEU A 305 -11.00 2.53 28.85
CA LEU A 305 -11.72 3.64 28.21
C LEU A 305 -11.91 4.82 29.18
N GLU A 306 -11.66 6.04 28.70
CA GLU A 306 -11.86 7.27 29.49
C GLU A 306 -13.27 7.90 29.27
N GLU A 307 -13.63 8.35 28.06
CA GLU A 307 -14.92 9.02 27.75
C GLU A 307 -15.62 8.47 26.48
N GLU A 308 -16.90 8.02 26.55
CA GLU A 308 -17.54 7.39 25.36
C GLU A 308 -19.07 7.53 25.15
N GLU A 309 -19.51 7.34 23.88
CA GLU A 309 -20.92 7.13 23.49
C GLU A 309 -21.21 5.90 22.59
N ILE A 310 -20.92 4.69 23.06
CA ILE A 310 -21.19 3.45 22.30
C ILE A 310 -22.70 3.09 22.23
N LYS A 311 -23.14 2.56 21.07
CA LYS A 311 -24.53 2.07 20.91
C LYS A 311 -24.69 0.58 21.20
N GLN A 312 -23.70 -0.25 20.86
CA GLN A 312 -23.72 -1.68 21.08
C GLN A 312 -22.28 -2.18 21.25
N GLU A 313 -22.03 -2.86 22.35
CA GLU A 313 -20.70 -3.26 22.78
C GLU A 313 -20.70 -4.71 23.24
N VAL A 314 -19.60 -5.42 22.98
CA VAL A 314 -19.39 -6.80 23.42
C VAL A 314 -17.92 -7.05 23.77
N VAL A 315 -17.62 -7.03 25.06
CA VAL A 315 -16.27 -7.25 25.58
C VAL A 315 -16.05 -8.70 26.00
N MET A 316 -14.91 -9.27 25.61
CA MET A 316 -14.46 -10.61 26.01
C MET A 316 -13.11 -10.64 26.75
N GLY A 317 -12.93 -9.77 27.74
CA GLY A 317 -11.81 -9.80 28.67
C GLY A 317 -12.07 -8.93 29.89
N ASP A 318 -11.02 -8.33 30.45
CA ASP A 318 -11.16 -7.40 31.58
C ASP A 318 -11.40 -5.98 31.04
N GLU A 319 -12.36 -5.28 31.61
CA GLU A 319 -12.82 -3.96 31.14
C GLU A 319 -12.68 -2.93 32.26
N HIS A 320 -12.13 -1.76 31.94
CA HIS A 320 -12.00 -0.63 32.87
C HIS A 320 -12.47 0.67 32.24
N VAL A 321 -13.45 1.31 32.87
CA VAL A 321 -14.16 2.43 32.27
C VAL A 321 -14.35 3.60 33.26
N GLU A 322 -14.03 4.83 32.84
CA GLU A 322 -14.20 6.04 33.67
C GLU A 322 -15.57 6.74 33.48
N GLU A 323 -15.93 7.24 32.28
CA GLU A 323 -17.20 7.95 32.01
C GLU A 323 -17.91 7.48 30.71
N VAL A 324 -19.00 6.70 30.81
CA VAL A 324 -19.64 6.09 29.61
C VAL A 324 -21.15 6.21 29.47
N VAL A 325 -21.61 6.21 28.21
CA VAL A 325 -23.03 6.20 27.82
C VAL A 325 -23.37 5.08 26.83
N ILE A 326 -23.33 3.83 27.30
CA ILE A 326 -23.62 2.67 26.46
C ILE A 326 -25.14 2.36 26.37
N LYS A 327 -25.65 2.04 25.17
CA LYS A 327 -27.07 1.67 25.01
C LYS A 327 -27.33 0.17 25.24
N GLN A 328 -26.41 -0.70 24.86
CA GLN A 328 -26.49 -2.16 25.02
C GLN A 328 -25.09 -2.72 25.14
N GLU A 329 -24.86 -3.50 26.18
CA GLU A 329 -23.53 -3.94 26.56
C GLU A 329 -23.58 -5.40 27.04
N VAL A 330 -22.51 -6.15 26.75
CA VAL A 330 -22.34 -7.55 27.17
C VAL A 330 -20.88 -7.84 27.48
N VAL A 331 -20.56 -7.89 28.77
CA VAL A 331 -19.20 -8.13 29.26
C VAL A 331 -19.01 -9.58 29.71
N MET A 332 -17.92 -10.20 29.26
CA MET A 332 -17.53 -11.57 29.61
C MET A 332 -16.18 -11.65 30.34
N GLY A 333 -15.95 -10.80 31.34
CA GLY A 333 -14.81 -10.90 32.26
C GLY A 333 -15.01 -10.07 33.53
N ASP A 334 -13.91 -9.55 34.08
CA ASP A 334 -13.98 -8.63 35.22
C ASP A 334 -14.18 -7.19 34.70
N GLU A 335 -15.07 -6.43 35.34
CA GLU A 335 -15.48 -5.08 34.91
C GLU A 335 -15.34 -4.11 36.10
N ASP A 336 -14.59 -3.03 35.92
CA ASP A 336 -14.36 -1.96 36.89
C ASP A 336 -14.82 -0.61 36.31
N VAL A 337 -15.90 -0.02 36.86
CA VAL A 337 -16.52 1.20 36.32
C VAL A 337 -16.61 2.33 37.36
N GLU A 338 -16.19 3.55 36.99
CA GLU A 338 -16.36 4.75 37.84
C GLU A 338 -17.74 5.41 37.67
N GLU A 339 -18.10 5.90 36.47
CA GLU A 339 -19.38 6.57 36.15
C GLU A 339 -20.04 6.04 34.86
N GLU A 340 -21.30 5.57 34.94
CA GLU A 340 -22.00 4.96 33.79
C GLU A 340 -23.49 5.37 33.59
N GLU A 341 -23.92 5.49 32.32
CA GLU A 341 -25.33 5.58 31.89
C GLU A 341 -25.76 4.42 30.94
N ILE A 342 -25.66 3.17 31.40
CA ILE A 342 -26.02 1.99 30.60
C ILE A 342 -27.53 1.70 30.60
N LYS A 343 -28.14 1.54 29.41
CA LYS A 343 -29.59 1.24 29.32
C LYS A 343 -29.92 -0.24 29.54
N GLN A 344 -29.06 -1.14 29.04
CA GLN A 344 -29.21 -2.59 29.08
C GLN A 344 -27.82 -3.23 29.12
N GLU A 345 -27.57 -3.99 30.17
CA GLU A 345 -26.25 -4.50 30.53
C GLU A 345 -26.37 -6.00 30.90
N VAL A 346 -25.37 -6.80 30.52
CA VAL A 346 -25.26 -8.21 30.89
C VAL A 346 -23.80 -8.58 31.17
N VAL A 347 -23.43 -8.55 32.45
CA VAL A 347 -22.09 -8.91 32.93
C VAL A 347 -22.04 -10.37 33.36
N MET A 348 -20.98 -11.07 32.93
CA MET A 348 -20.69 -12.46 33.28
C MET A 348 -19.30 -12.63 33.94
N GLY A 349 -19.03 -11.89 35.01
CA GLY A 349 -17.84 -12.06 35.85
C GLY A 349 -17.94 -11.32 37.18
N ASN A 350 -16.85 -10.69 37.64
CA ASN A 350 -16.90 -9.79 38.78
C ASN A 350 -17.08 -8.35 38.28
N GLU A 351 -17.96 -7.61 38.95
CA GLU A 351 -18.32 -6.24 38.59
C GLU A 351 -18.07 -5.34 39.81
N HIS A 352 -17.44 -4.18 39.60
CA HIS A 352 -17.25 -3.15 40.62
C HIS A 352 -17.61 -1.76 40.09
N VAL A 353 -18.75 -1.22 40.56
CA VAL A 353 -19.24 0.10 40.14
C VAL A 353 -19.23 1.12 41.27
N GLU A 354 -18.72 2.33 41.02
CA GLU A 354 -18.76 3.45 41.99
C GLU A 354 -20.09 4.26 41.95
N GLU A 355 -20.61 4.65 40.78
CA GLU A 355 -21.92 5.35 40.60
C GLU A 355 -22.72 4.90 39.34
N GLU A 356 -24.04 4.57 39.45
CA GLU A 356 -24.84 3.92 38.36
C GLU A 356 -26.24 4.55 38.11
N VAL A 357 -26.69 4.59 36.83
CA VAL A 357 -28.10 4.86 36.43
C VAL A 357 -28.63 3.92 35.31
N GLY A 358 -29.00 2.66 35.62
CA GLY A 358 -29.46 1.68 34.60
C GLY A 358 -30.57 0.69 34.96
N ASN A 359 -30.83 -0.29 34.08
CA ASN A 359 -31.66 -1.49 34.34
C ASN A 359 -30.82 -2.77 34.17
N ARG A 360 -30.30 -3.32 35.27
CA ARG A 360 -29.35 -4.45 35.28
C ARG A 360 -29.94 -5.86 35.34
N TRP A 361 -29.22 -6.83 34.77
CA TRP A 361 -29.44 -8.29 34.93
C TRP A 361 -28.14 -9.08 35.14
N ALA A 362 -27.50 -8.98 36.32
CA ALA A 362 -26.33 -9.80 36.66
C ALA A 362 -26.68 -11.30 36.81
N VAL A 363 -25.83 -12.19 36.28
CA VAL A 363 -25.92 -13.64 36.46
C VAL A 363 -24.74 -14.12 37.31
N GLU A 364 -24.86 -13.99 38.63
CA GLU A 364 -23.89 -14.59 39.56
C GLU A 364 -23.92 -16.12 39.45
N ASP A 365 -22.79 -16.75 39.14
CA ASP A 365 -22.66 -18.20 39.13
C ASP A 365 -22.56 -18.74 40.58
N GLU A 366 -23.68 -18.74 41.32
CA GLU A 366 -23.78 -19.44 42.62
C GLU A 366 -23.78 -20.97 42.40
N VAL A 367 -22.61 -21.56 42.17
CA VAL A 367 -22.41 -23.01 42.30
C VAL A 367 -21.91 -23.35 43.71
N GLU A 368 -22.82 -23.39 44.70
CA GLU A 368 -22.86 -24.36 45.83
C GLU A 368 -23.62 -23.82 47.07
N GLY A 369 -24.74 -24.48 47.46
CA GLY A 369 -25.06 -24.62 48.90
C GLY A 369 -26.52 -24.42 49.36
N ASP A 370 -27.22 -25.54 49.56
CA ASP A 370 -28.31 -25.78 50.53
C ASP A 370 -29.24 -24.62 50.97
N LEU A 371 -30.45 -24.64 50.39
CA LEU A 371 -31.70 -24.02 50.86
C LEU A 371 -31.96 -24.22 52.38
N MET A 372 -31.51 -23.27 53.21
CA MET A 372 -32.01 -23.09 54.59
C MET A 372 -32.93 -21.87 54.70
N VAL A 373 -34.23 -22.11 54.55
CA VAL A 373 -35.28 -21.13 54.89
C VAL A 373 -35.31 -20.91 56.41
N LYS A 374 -34.73 -19.81 56.88
CA LYS A 374 -35.01 -19.27 58.22
C LYS A 374 -36.22 -18.33 58.15
N ARG A 375 -37.33 -18.78 58.73
CA ARG A 375 -38.48 -17.96 59.10
C ARG A 375 -38.16 -17.28 60.44
N GLU A 376 -38.23 -15.95 60.51
CA GLU A 376 -38.34 -15.24 61.78
C GLU A 376 -39.78 -14.76 61.99
N ASP A 377 -40.32 -15.12 63.15
CA ASP A 377 -41.66 -14.81 63.62
C ASP A 377 -41.69 -13.43 64.31
N GLY A 378 -42.75 -12.66 64.07
CA GLY A 378 -43.02 -11.40 64.78
C GLY A 378 -44.48 -10.92 64.69
N LEU A 379 -45.35 -11.51 65.52
CA LEU A 379 -46.75 -11.11 65.83
C LEU A 379 -46.82 -9.64 66.35
N THR A 380 -47.87 -8.84 66.14
CA THR A 380 -49.23 -8.96 66.74
C THR A 380 -50.32 -8.09 66.09
N ASP A 381 -51.51 -8.70 65.92
CA ASP A 381 -52.87 -8.24 65.54
C ASP A 381 -53.63 -7.47 66.68
N PRO A 382 -54.95 -7.11 66.63
CA PRO A 382 -55.93 -6.97 65.51
C PRO A 382 -56.93 -5.76 65.65
N LEU A 383 -57.81 -5.54 64.64
CA LEU A 383 -59.29 -5.42 64.74
C LEU A 383 -59.90 -4.55 63.62
N GLY A 384 -60.84 -5.12 62.85
CA GLY A 384 -61.75 -4.36 61.97
C GLY A 384 -62.47 -5.21 60.92
N GLU A 385 -63.67 -5.68 61.26
CA GLU A 385 -64.71 -6.26 60.38
C GLU A 385 -65.10 -5.21 59.28
N GLU A 386 -65.57 -5.50 58.06
CA GLU A 386 -66.74 -6.26 57.60
C GLU A 386 -66.67 -6.51 56.07
N SER A 387 -67.59 -7.36 55.60
CA SER A 387 -67.89 -7.88 54.26
C SER A 387 -68.12 -6.88 53.12
N ASP A 388 -67.83 -7.28 51.86
CA ASP A 388 -68.89 -7.56 50.86
C ASP A 388 -68.37 -8.08 49.50
N VAL A 389 -69.26 -8.83 48.85
CA VAL A 389 -69.18 -9.54 47.56
C VAL A 389 -69.51 -8.58 46.41
N LEU A 390 -68.87 -8.70 45.23
CA LEU A 390 -69.49 -8.83 43.88
C LEU A 390 -68.51 -8.62 42.70
N GLU A 391 -68.41 -9.68 41.88
CA GLU A 391 -68.41 -9.78 40.40
C GLU A 391 -67.89 -8.67 39.46
N GLY A 392 -67.05 -9.12 38.50
CA GLY A 392 -66.87 -8.57 37.15
C GLY A 392 -65.64 -7.65 36.98
N SER A 393 -64.77 -7.77 35.98
CA SER A 393 -64.95 -8.29 34.62
C SER A 393 -63.60 -8.64 33.95
N SER A 394 -63.56 -9.83 33.35
CA SER A 394 -62.93 -10.21 32.06
C SER A 394 -61.73 -9.44 31.49
N GLY A 395 -60.66 -10.18 31.20
CA GLY A 395 -59.66 -9.82 30.19
C GLY A 395 -58.48 -10.79 30.10
N VAL A 396 -58.73 -12.04 29.73
CA VAL A 396 -57.69 -13.07 29.51
C VAL A 396 -57.33 -13.13 28.02
N GLN A 397 -56.04 -12.97 27.71
CA GLN A 397 -55.34 -13.62 26.59
C GLN A 397 -53.97 -14.06 27.14
N ARG A 398 -53.83 -15.27 27.70
CA ARG A 398 -53.33 -16.50 27.05
C ARG A 398 -52.18 -16.28 26.06
N LEU A 399 -50.94 -16.27 26.58
CA LEU A 399 -49.77 -16.74 25.85
C LEU A 399 -49.86 -18.27 25.69
N ALA A 400 -49.73 -18.73 24.46
CA ALA A 400 -49.71 -20.13 24.08
C ALA A 400 -48.26 -20.59 23.90
N SER A 401 -47.91 -21.64 24.64
CA SER A 401 -47.04 -22.77 24.29
C SER A 401 -45.83 -22.53 23.36
N LEU A 402 -44.64 -22.59 23.97
CA LEU A 402 -43.39 -23.06 23.36
C LEU A 402 -43.57 -24.46 22.74
N PRO A 403 -43.04 -24.74 21.54
CA PRO A 403 -42.75 -26.10 21.13
C PRO A 403 -41.37 -26.51 21.66
N ASN A 404 -41.40 -27.50 22.53
CA ASN A 404 -40.25 -28.28 22.96
C ASN A 404 -39.74 -29.10 21.76
N MET A 405 -38.54 -28.82 21.25
CA MET A 405 -37.86 -29.67 20.28
C MET A 405 -36.52 -30.13 20.84
N SER A 406 -36.55 -31.35 21.38
CA SER A 406 -35.38 -32.20 21.60
C SER A 406 -34.99 -32.84 20.26
N MET A 407 -33.77 -32.59 19.79
CA MET A 407 -33.02 -33.42 18.82
C MET A 407 -31.59 -33.50 19.37
N HIS A 408 -31.21 -34.61 20.03
CA HIS A 408 -30.42 -35.71 19.46
C HIS A 408 -29.17 -35.23 18.70
N HIS A 409 -28.04 -35.37 19.40
CA HIS A 409 -26.73 -34.80 19.12
C HIS A 409 -25.81 -35.85 18.48
N ASP A 410 -26.16 -36.39 17.30
CA ASP A 410 -25.33 -37.42 16.64
C ASP A 410 -25.24 -37.33 15.09
N ASP A 411 -25.77 -36.29 14.43
CA ASP A 411 -25.74 -36.21 12.95
C ASP A 411 -24.81 -35.12 12.36
N TYR A 412 -23.95 -34.46 13.16
CA TYR A 412 -23.11 -33.34 12.66
C TYR A 412 -21.70 -33.72 12.17
N TYR A 413 -21.32 -35.01 12.21
CA TYR A 413 -19.95 -35.45 11.84
C TYR A 413 -19.82 -36.08 10.43
N GLU A 414 -20.91 -36.20 9.65
CA GLU A 414 -20.86 -36.87 8.33
C GLU A 414 -20.82 -35.91 7.11
N GLU A 415 -21.01 -34.60 7.29
CA GLU A 415 -20.91 -33.61 6.19
C GLU A 415 -19.50 -33.03 6.00
N GLN A 416 -18.70 -32.89 7.07
CA GLN A 416 -17.33 -32.36 7.00
C GLN A 416 -16.31 -33.34 6.37
N THR A 417 -16.58 -34.66 6.41
CA THR A 417 -15.69 -35.65 5.79
C THR A 417 -15.91 -35.86 4.29
N ASN A 418 -17.07 -35.47 3.76
CA ASN A 418 -17.33 -35.52 2.31
C ASN A 418 -16.76 -34.30 1.57
N LEU A 419 -16.63 -33.14 2.23
CA LEU A 419 -16.03 -31.94 1.63
C LEU A 419 -14.50 -32.08 1.48
N MET A 420 -13.81 -32.73 2.43
CA MET A 420 -12.36 -33.00 2.33
C MET A 420 -11.98 -34.05 1.26
N MET A 421 -12.91 -34.93 0.86
CA MET A 421 -12.64 -35.91 -0.20
C MET A 421 -12.90 -35.38 -1.63
N GLU A 422 -13.56 -34.21 -1.78
CA GLU A 422 -13.68 -33.54 -3.08
C GLU A 422 -12.54 -32.56 -3.36
N LYS A 423 -11.96 -31.89 -2.34
CA LYS A 423 -10.77 -31.03 -2.53
C LYS A 423 -9.50 -31.80 -2.95
N THR A 424 -9.34 -33.05 -2.50
CA THR A 424 -8.18 -33.88 -2.88
C THR A 424 -8.27 -34.47 -4.31
N LYS A 425 -9.37 -34.24 -5.04
CA LYS A 425 -9.49 -34.63 -6.46
C LYS A 425 -9.29 -33.49 -7.45
N SER A 426 -9.35 -32.23 -7.03
CA SER A 426 -9.08 -31.08 -7.91
C SER A 426 -7.59 -30.76 -8.02
N GLU A 427 -6.79 -31.07 -6.99
CA GLU A 427 -5.34 -30.84 -7.00
C GLU A 427 -4.55 -31.85 -7.85
N GLU A 428 -5.07 -33.06 -8.10
CA GLU A 428 -4.43 -34.01 -9.03
C GLU A 428 -4.68 -33.68 -10.52
N THR A 429 -5.51 -32.68 -10.84
CA THR A 429 -5.79 -32.27 -12.23
C THR A 429 -5.00 -31.06 -12.73
N PHE A 430 -4.25 -30.36 -11.88
CA PHE A 430 -3.48 -29.17 -12.28
C PHE A 430 -1.99 -29.44 -12.60
N GLN A 431 -1.44 -30.61 -12.24
CA GLN A 431 -0.04 -30.97 -12.57
C GLN A 431 0.17 -31.66 -13.94
N LEU A 432 -0.80 -31.60 -14.86
CA LEU A 432 -0.67 -32.22 -16.19
C LEU A 432 -1.18 -31.26 -17.28
N ASN A 433 -0.53 -30.11 -17.48
CA ASN A 433 -0.63 -29.34 -18.73
C ASN A 433 0.50 -28.32 -18.97
N VAL A 434 1.71 -28.54 -18.44
CA VAL A 434 2.92 -27.83 -18.92
C VAL A 434 3.77 -28.80 -19.74
N THR A 435 3.35 -29.05 -20.98
CA THR A 435 4.26 -29.42 -22.08
C THR A 435 3.55 -29.16 -23.41
N VAL A 436 4.24 -28.45 -24.31
CA VAL A 436 3.91 -28.16 -25.71
C VAL A 436 3.09 -26.89 -25.93
N LEU A 437 3.80 -25.77 -26.16
CA LEU A 437 3.94 -25.21 -27.52
C LEU A 437 5.27 -24.44 -27.63
#